data_AF-A0A645D689-F1
#
_entry.id   AF-A0A645D689-F1
#
_cell.length_a   1.000
_cell.length_b   1.000
_cell.length_c   1.000
_cell.angle_alpha   90.00
_cell.angle_beta   90.00
_cell.angle_gamma   90.00
#
_symmetry.space_group_name_H-M   'P 1'
#
loop_
_entity.id
_entity.type
_entity.pdbx_description
1 polymer ?
#
loop_
_entity_poly.entity_id
_entity_poly.type
_entity_poly.pdbx_seq_one_letter_code
_entity_poly.pdbx_strand_id
1 'polypeptide(L)'
;MTGKISIHGLVKPVGGVNAKVQAAKKAGATKVLIPKDNWQESFLEIEGIKVIPVSSIKEVIEEAIITEQVFHITVENIEKKLDILSATSLDA
;
A
#
# COMPACT_ATOMS: atom_id res chain seq x y z
N MET A 1 -2.34 -10.34 -5.44
CA MET A 1 -2.68 -10.98 -4.16
C MET A 1 -2.66 -12.50 -4.30
N THR A 2 -2.51 -13.24 -3.20
CA THR A 2 -2.81 -14.69 -3.15
C THR A 2 -3.52 -15.02 -1.84
N GLY A 3 -4.44 -15.98 -1.86
CA GLY A 3 -5.23 -16.36 -0.68
C GLY A 3 -6.55 -17.01 -1.10
N LYS A 4 -7.12 -17.83 -0.22
CA LYS A 4 -8.52 -18.30 -0.36
C LYS A 4 -9.42 -17.32 0.37
N ILE A 5 -10.68 -17.17 -0.07
CA ILE A 5 -11.66 -16.30 0.58
C ILE A 5 -12.78 -17.17 1.15
N SER A 6 -13.13 -16.96 2.42
CA SER A 6 -14.31 -17.58 3.02
C SER A 6 -15.58 -16.78 2.73
N ILE A 7 -16.76 -17.38 2.91
CA ILE A 7 -18.04 -16.67 2.79
C ILE A 7 -18.18 -15.49 3.77
N HIS A 8 -17.44 -15.54 4.88
CA HIS A 8 -17.39 -14.48 5.89
C HIS A 8 -16.36 -13.38 5.53
N GLY A 9 -15.77 -13.45 4.34
CA GLY A 9 -14.78 -12.48 3.87
C GLY A 9 -13.39 -12.62 4.50
N LEU A 10 -13.09 -13.74 5.16
CA LEU A 10 -11.75 -13.98 5.73
C LEU A 10 -10.79 -14.52 4.67
N VAL A 11 -9.56 -14.02 4.69
CA VAL A 11 -8.47 -14.51 3.84
C VAL A 11 -7.81 -15.71 4.54
N LYS A 12 -7.80 -16.85 3.84
CA LYS A 12 -7.31 -18.15 4.33
C LYS A 12 -5.99 -18.54 3.66
N PRO A 13 -5.15 -19.33 4.35
CA PRO A 13 -3.84 -19.72 3.86
C PRO A 13 -3.90 -20.55 2.57
N VAL A 14 -2.82 -20.47 1.81
CA VAL A 14 -2.60 -21.18 0.55
C VAL A 14 -1.21 -21.80 0.50
N GLY A 15 -1.05 -22.84 -0.32
CA GLY A 15 0.26 -23.44 -0.58
C GLY A 15 1.11 -22.60 -1.52
N GLY A 16 2.44 -22.78 -1.42
CA GLY A 16 3.42 -22.23 -2.35
C GLY A 16 3.55 -20.71 -2.32
N VAL A 17 3.33 -20.05 -1.17
CA VAL A 17 3.37 -18.58 -1.08
C VAL A 17 4.73 -18.02 -1.48
N ASN A 18 5.83 -18.64 -1.05
CA ASN A 18 7.17 -18.17 -1.40
C ASN A 18 7.38 -18.15 -2.93
N ALA A 19 7.05 -19.24 -3.64
CA ALA A 19 7.13 -19.30 -5.09
C ALA A 19 6.26 -18.24 -5.79
N LYS A 20 5.06 -17.97 -5.25
CA LYS A 20 4.15 -16.94 -5.78
C LYS A 20 4.68 -15.52 -5.56
N VAL A 21 5.29 -15.25 -4.41
CA VAL A 21 5.94 -13.95 -4.12
C VAL A 21 7.11 -13.72 -5.07
N GLN A 22 7.96 -14.73 -5.27
CA GLN A 22 9.07 -14.64 -6.22
C GLN A 22 8.59 -14.46 -7.67
N ALA A 23 7.53 -15.15 -8.07
CA ALA A 23 6.91 -14.95 -9.37
C ALA A 23 6.36 -13.52 -9.54
N ALA A 24 5.70 -12.98 -8.51
CA ALA A 24 5.21 -11.60 -8.52
C ALA A 24 6.37 -10.59 -8.66
N LYS A 25 7.47 -10.79 -7.94
CA LYS A 25 8.69 -9.97 -8.08
C LYS A 25 9.24 -10.02 -9.50
N LYS A 26 9.37 -11.23 -10.07
CA LYS A 26 9.84 -11.42 -11.46
C LYS A 26 8.91 -10.77 -12.50
N ALA A 27 7.61 -10.71 -12.21
CA ALA A 27 6.64 -10.02 -13.04
C ALA A 27 6.67 -8.48 -12.89
N GLY A 28 7.54 -7.93 -12.02
CA GLY A 28 7.65 -6.49 -11.78
C GLY A 28 6.62 -5.93 -10.81
N ALA A 29 5.93 -6.78 -10.04
CA ALA A 29 5.03 -6.30 -9.01
C ALA A 29 5.81 -5.67 -7.84
N THR A 30 5.41 -4.46 -7.46
CA THR A 30 6.02 -3.73 -6.32
C THR A 30 5.39 -4.08 -4.98
N LYS A 31 4.17 -4.65 -4.99
CA LYS A 31 3.39 -5.02 -3.80
C LYS A 31 2.72 -6.36 -4.01
N VAL A 32 2.74 -7.22 -2.99
CA VAL A 32 2.01 -8.50 -2.98
C VAL A 32 1.31 -8.70 -1.64
N LEU A 33 0.01 -9.00 -1.70
CA LEU A 33 -0.80 -9.30 -0.53
C LEU A 33 -0.87 -10.82 -0.32
N ILE A 34 -0.60 -11.27 0.91
CA ILE A 34 -0.60 -12.68 1.30
C ILE A 34 -1.47 -12.90 2.55
N PRO A 35 -2.01 -14.11 2.79
CA PRO A 35 -2.76 -14.39 4.00
C PRO A 35 -1.85 -14.22 5.23
N LYS A 36 -2.35 -13.61 6.30
CA LYS A 36 -1.62 -13.41 7.56
C LYS A 36 -1.02 -14.71 8.10
N ASP A 37 -1.76 -15.81 7.98
CA ASP A 37 -1.34 -17.15 8.42
C ASP A 37 -0.16 -17.72 7.62
N ASN A 38 0.11 -17.21 6.41
CA ASN A 38 1.27 -17.59 5.61
C ASN A 38 2.46 -16.64 5.76
N TRP A 39 2.33 -15.58 6.56
CA TRP A 39 3.39 -14.59 6.71
C TRP A 39 4.61 -15.20 7.44
N GLN A 40 5.81 -14.83 7.00
CA GLN A 40 7.10 -15.23 7.58
C GLN A 40 8.13 -14.08 7.54
N GLU A 41 9.05 -14.04 8.51
CA GLU A 41 10.02 -12.94 8.68
C GLU A 41 10.94 -12.76 7.47
N SER A 42 11.23 -13.88 6.82
CA SER A 42 11.99 -13.96 5.57
C SER A 42 11.41 -13.11 4.43
N PHE A 43 10.13 -12.73 4.48
CA PHE A 43 9.55 -11.85 3.46
C PHE A 43 10.02 -10.39 3.57
N LEU A 44 10.52 -9.95 4.73
CA LEU A 44 11.08 -8.61 4.91
C LEU A 44 12.43 -8.43 4.21
N GLU A 45 13.18 -9.52 4.06
CA GLU A 45 14.49 -9.53 3.40
C GLU A 45 14.38 -9.50 1.87
N ILE A 46 13.17 -9.61 1.32
CA ILE A 46 12.97 -9.61 -0.14
C ILE A 46 12.97 -8.18 -0.65
N GLU A 47 14.12 -7.76 -1.17
CA GLU A 47 14.24 -6.45 -1.82
C GLU A 47 13.38 -6.34 -3.09
N GLY A 48 12.86 -5.15 -3.37
CA GLY A 48 12.13 -4.83 -4.60
C GLY A 48 10.66 -5.25 -4.66
N ILE A 49 10.13 -5.92 -3.63
CA ILE A 49 8.69 -6.20 -3.51
C ILE A 49 8.23 -6.10 -2.05
N LYS A 50 7.16 -5.34 -1.80
CA LYS A 50 6.56 -5.22 -0.47
C LYS A 50 5.54 -6.34 -0.25
N VAL A 51 5.80 -7.22 0.71
CA VAL A 51 4.87 -8.29 1.10
C VAL A 51 3.98 -7.79 2.24
N ILE A 52 2.66 -7.82 2.05
CA ILE A 52 1.68 -7.29 3.00
C ILE A 52 0.78 -8.43 3.49
N PRO A 53 0.75 -8.73 4.81
CA PRO A 53 -0.21 -9.67 5.37
C PRO A 53 -1.61 -9.05 5.38
N VAL A 54 -2.61 -9.86 5.01
CA VAL A 54 -4.03 -9.51 5.12
C VAL A 54 -4.82 -10.62 5.81
N SER A 55 -5.85 -10.22 6.56
CA SER A 55 -6.77 -11.14 7.24
C SER A 55 -8.17 -11.15 6.64
N SER A 56 -8.57 -10.07 5.96
CA SER A 56 -9.91 -9.93 5.38
C SER A 56 -9.89 -9.43 3.93
N ILE A 57 -10.95 -9.73 3.18
CA ILE A 57 -11.13 -9.22 1.80
C ILE A 57 -11.29 -7.70 1.78
N LYS A 58 -11.77 -7.11 2.88
CA LYS A 58 -11.87 -5.66 3.03
C LYS A 58 -10.49 -5.01 2.97
N GLU A 59 -9.53 -5.50 3.75
CA GLU A 59 -8.13 -5.03 3.71
C GLU A 59 -7.51 -5.18 2.32
N VAL A 60 -7.82 -6.29 1.63
CA VAL A 60 -7.33 -6.51 0.27
C VAL A 60 -7.84 -5.41 -0.68
N ILE A 61 -9.12 -5.08 -0.60
CA ILE A 61 -9.74 -4.07 -1.44
C ILE A 61 -9.16 -2.68 -1.13
N GLU A 62 -9.03 -2.33 0.15
CA GLU A 62 -8.44 -1.07 0.60
C GLU A 62 -6.99 -0.91 0.13
N GLU A 63 -6.19 -1.98 0.17
CA GLU A 63 -4.79 -1.94 -0.25
C GLU A 63 -4.58 -2.02 -1.77
N ALA A 64 -5.55 -2.55 -2.51
CA ALA A 64 -5.46 -2.75 -3.96
C ALA A 64 -6.08 -1.60 -4.77
N ILE A 65 -7.06 -0.89 -4.21
CA ILE A 65 -7.76 0.19 -4.90
C ILE A 65 -7.08 1.53 -4.60
N ILE A 66 -6.76 2.28 -5.65
CA ILE A 66 -6.26 3.65 -5.52
C ILE A 66 -7.42 4.53 -5.08
N THR A 67 -7.27 5.17 -3.91
CA THR A 67 -8.21 6.19 -3.46
C THR A 67 -7.60 7.56 -3.77
N GLU A 68 -8.31 8.40 -4.52
CA GLU A 68 -7.91 9.81 -4.67
C GLU A 68 -8.10 10.52 -3.33
N GLN A 69 -7.02 11.12 -2.82
CA GLN A 69 -7.14 12.04 -1.70
C GLN A 69 -7.67 13.37 -2.24
N VAL A 70 -8.95 13.63 -2.03
CA VAL A 70 -9.55 14.94 -2.29
C VAL A 70 -9.08 15.88 -1.18
N PHE A 71 -8.06 16.68 -1.44
CA PHE A 71 -7.66 17.74 -0.52
C PHE A 71 -8.76 18.80 -0.49
N HIS A 72 -9.49 18.89 0.62
CA HIS A 72 -10.30 20.07 0.91
C HIS A 72 -9.37 21.23 1.23
N ILE A 73 -9.30 22.19 0.31
CA ILE A 73 -8.61 23.45 0.55
C ILE A 73 -9.59 24.34 1.32
N THR A 74 -9.34 24.54 2.62
CA THR A 74 -10.01 25.58 3.41
C THR A 74 -9.30 26.92 3.20
N VAL A 75 -10.04 28.02 3.18
CA VAL A 75 -9.52 29.38 2.93
C VAL A 75 -8.39 29.76 3.90
N GLU A 76 -8.47 29.32 5.15
CA GLU A 76 -7.44 29.55 6.18
C GLU A 76 -6.06 28.98 5.80
N ASN A 77 -6.01 27.89 5.03
CA ASN A 77 -4.74 27.28 4.61
C ASN A 77 -4.09 28.00 3.41
N ILE A 78 -4.83 28.86 2.71
CA ILE A 78 -4.32 29.61 1.56
C ILE A 78 -3.46 30.79 2.04
N GLU A 79 -3.92 31.54 3.05
CA GLU A 79 -3.20 32.71 3.57
C GLU A 79 -1.80 32.33 4.09
N LYS A 80 -1.72 31.23 4.84
CA LYS A 80 -0.45 30.72 5.38
C LYS A 80 0.53 30.24 4.31
N LYS A 81 0.04 29.84 3.13
CA LYS A 81 0.85 29.41 1.98
C LYS A 81 1.21 30.56 1.04
N LEU A 82 0.46 31.67 1.07
CA LEU A 82 0.75 32.84 0.24
C LEU A 82 1.85 33.73 0.86
N ASP A 83 1.91 33.82 2.19
CA ASP A 83 2.94 34.57 2.92
C ASP A 83 4.37 34.05 2.69
N ILE A 84 4.55 32.76 2.39
CA ILE A 84 5.88 32.18 2.10
C ILE A 84 6.37 32.50 0.67
N LEU A 85 5.48 32.94 -0.23
CA LEU A 85 5.82 33.25 -1.63
C LEU A 85 5.94 34.75 -1.89
N SER A 86 5.42 35.60 -0.98
CA SER A 86 5.45 37.05 -1.14
C SER A 86 6.73 37.71 -0.60
N ALA A 87 7.48 37.04 0.29
CA ALA A 87 8.55 37.67 1.08
C ALA A 87 9.99 37.28 0.70
N THR A 88 10.28 37.02 -0.59
CA THR A 88 11.67 37.04 -1.10
C THR A 88 11.69 37.64 -2.50
N SER A 89 11.53 38.95 -2.59
CA SER A 89 11.96 39.76 -3.72
C SER A 89 12.30 41.14 -3.14
N LEU A 90 13.54 41.60 -3.38
CA LEU A 90 14.28 42.70 -2.73
C LEU A 90 15.03 42.25 -1.46
N ASP A 91 16.35 42.33 -1.35
CA ASP A 91 17.25 43.37 -1.87
C ASP A 91 18.47 42.82 -2.66
N ALA A 92 18.84 43.55 -3.71
CA ALA A 92 20.12 43.49 -4.40
C ALA A 92 21.10 44.51 -3.81
#